data_AF-A0A9Q9C8W4-F1
#
_entry.id   AF-A0A9Q9C8W4-F1
#
_cell.length_a   1.000
_cell.length_b   1.000
_cell.length_c   1.000
_cell.angle_alpha   90.00
_cell.angle_beta   90.00
_cell.angle_gamma   90.00
#
_symmetry.space_group_name_H-M   'P 1'
#
loop_
_entity.id
_entity.type
_entity.pdbx_description
1 polymer ?
#
loop_
_entity_poly.entity_id
_entity_poly.type
_entity_poly.pdbx_seq_one_letter_code
_entity_poly.pdbx_strand_id
1 'polypeptide(L)'
;MPVSTWPAPPKFKKKTPPQIPSSYTSFGTSYKVENGVPVNTSFPSVRFDKERFKELINLSFSTFIELLTFPLDHEELIEAISNAHLEINQILNGGKKMEAIYEIRRIRNDHTRNKNRIAEETRRKVRDFKI
;
A
#
# COMPACT_ATOMS: atom_id res chain seq x y z
N MET A 1 -60.99 0.50 -25.23
CA MET A 1 -60.13 1.68 -25.45
C MET A 1 -58.70 1.19 -25.68
N PRO A 2 -58.10 1.45 -26.85
CA PRO A 2 -56.70 1.07 -27.08
C PRO A 2 -55.77 2.04 -26.33
N VAL A 3 -54.77 1.50 -25.63
CA VAL A 3 -53.69 2.28 -25.01
C VAL A 3 -52.77 2.74 -26.15
N SER A 4 -52.75 4.04 -26.43
CA SER A 4 -52.04 4.61 -27.57
C SER A 4 -50.56 4.89 -27.33
N THR A 5 -50.09 4.88 -26.08
CA THR A 5 -48.67 5.09 -25.73
C THR A 5 -48.29 4.42 -24.42
N TRP A 6 -47.07 3.91 -24.36
CA TRP A 6 -46.46 3.40 -23.13
C TRP A 6 -46.24 4.53 -22.11
N PRO A 7 -46.39 4.29 -20.80
CA PRO A 7 -46.12 5.29 -19.79
C PRO A 7 -44.66 5.74 -19.85
N ALA A 8 -44.43 7.04 -19.74
CA ALA A 8 -43.08 7.59 -19.73
C ALA A 8 -42.29 7.01 -18.54
N PRO A 9 -41.04 6.58 -18.74
CA PRO A 9 -40.22 6.05 -17.66
C PRO A 9 -39.99 7.12 -16.58
N PRO A 10 -39.85 6.71 -15.31
CA PRO A 10 -39.63 7.64 -14.21
C PRO A 10 -38.35 8.46 -14.45
N LYS A 11 -38.48 9.79 -14.44
CA LYS A 11 -37.36 10.71 -14.54
C LYS A 11 -36.62 10.72 -13.20
N PHE A 12 -35.58 9.91 -13.07
CA PHE A 12 -34.67 10.02 -11.93
C PHE A 12 -33.97 11.39 -12.00
N LYS A 13 -34.15 12.22 -10.97
CA LYS A 13 -33.33 13.43 -10.82
C LYS A 13 -31.86 13.00 -10.83
N LYS A 14 -31.01 13.67 -11.61
CA LYS A 14 -29.55 13.47 -11.53
C LYS A 14 -29.14 13.67 -10.08
N LYS A 15 -28.79 12.58 -9.39
CA LYS A 15 -28.28 12.66 -8.03
C LYS A 15 -26.95 13.38 -8.10
N THR A 16 -26.75 14.36 -7.23
CA THR A 16 -25.43 14.96 -7.04
C THR A 16 -24.49 13.88 -6.52
N PRO A 17 -23.25 13.79 -7.05
CA PRO A 17 -22.25 12.90 -6.48
C PRO A 17 -22.05 13.24 -5.00
N PRO A 18 -21.80 12.24 -4.14
CA PRO A 18 -21.44 12.50 -2.76
C PRO A 18 -20.15 13.33 -2.69
N GLN A 19 -20.08 14.23 -1.71
CA GLN A 19 -18.85 14.98 -1.44
C GLN A 19 -17.82 14.06 -0.79
N ILE A 20 -16.55 14.20 -1.17
CA ILE A 20 -15.44 13.48 -0.54
C ILE A 20 -15.24 14.06 0.86
N PRO A 21 -15.26 13.24 1.93
CA PRO A 21 -15.07 13.73 3.28
C PRO A 21 -13.64 14.23 3.51
N SER A 22 -13.48 15.22 4.39
CA SER A 22 -12.18 15.78 4.76
C SER A 22 -11.32 14.82 5.59
N SER A 23 -11.95 13.86 6.27
CA SER A 23 -11.30 12.76 6.98
C SER A 23 -12.17 11.50 6.94
N TYR A 24 -11.53 10.34 6.98
CA TYR A 24 -12.23 9.06 7.04
C TYR A 24 -11.33 7.99 7.64
N THR A 25 -11.95 6.93 8.14
CA THR A 25 -11.24 5.73 8.61
C THR A 25 -11.50 4.60 7.64
N SER A 26 -10.44 3.91 7.22
CA SER A 26 -10.52 2.75 6.34
C SER A 26 -9.61 1.65 6.88
N PHE A 27 -10.14 0.44 7.04
CA PHE A 27 -9.42 -0.71 7.60
C PHE A 27 -8.67 -0.39 8.92
N GLY A 28 -9.32 0.35 9.83
CA GLY A 28 -8.73 0.75 11.12
C GLY A 28 -7.64 1.82 11.02
N THR A 29 -7.38 2.37 9.84
CA THR A 29 -6.41 3.43 9.60
C THR A 29 -7.14 4.75 9.34
N SER A 30 -6.72 5.82 10.03
CA SER A 30 -7.28 7.16 9.91
C SER A 30 -6.57 7.93 8.81
N TYR A 31 -7.36 8.62 7.99
CA TYR A 31 -6.89 9.44 6.87
C TYR A 31 -7.48 10.84 6.94
N LYS A 32 -6.69 11.82 6.52
CA LYS A 32 -7.10 13.20 6.26
C LYS A 32 -6.86 13.52 4.80
N VAL A 33 -7.85 14.07 4.11
CA VAL A 33 -7.73 14.46 2.70
C VAL A 33 -7.14 15.85 2.62
N GLU A 34 -5.90 15.95 2.19
CA GLU A 34 -5.19 17.22 1.97
C GLU A 34 -4.94 17.39 0.47
N ASN A 35 -5.42 18.49 -0.12
CA ASN A 35 -5.33 18.76 -1.56
C ASN A 35 -5.90 17.63 -2.45
N GLY A 36 -6.97 16.96 -2.00
CA GLY A 36 -7.58 15.84 -2.72
C GLY A 36 -6.83 14.51 -2.59
N VAL A 37 -5.75 14.48 -1.81
CA VAL A 37 -4.94 13.27 -1.58
C VAL A 37 -5.14 12.80 -0.12
N PRO A 38 -5.51 11.54 0.12
CA PRO A 38 -5.57 11.01 1.48
C PRO A 38 -4.18 10.84 2.08
N VAL A 39 -3.96 11.47 3.22
CA VAL A 39 -2.75 11.40 4.04
C VAL A 39 -3.07 10.56 5.27
N ASN A 40 -2.30 9.50 5.50
CA ASN A 40 -2.43 8.66 6.69
C ASN A 40 -2.02 9.47 7.92
N THR A 41 -2.90 9.54 8.93
CA THR A 41 -2.65 10.22 10.20
C THR A 41 -2.39 9.24 11.36
N SER A 42 -2.65 7.95 11.18
CA SER A 42 -2.43 6.91 12.20
C SER A 42 -0.96 6.62 12.45
N PHE A 43 -0.10 6.82 11.44
CA PHE A 43 1.33 6.58 11.57
C PHE A 43 2.11 7.76 11.01
N PRO A 44 3.11 8.30 11.74
CA PRO A 44 4.00 9.29 11.18
C PRO A 44 4.67 8.71 9.93
N SER A 45 4.70 9.48 8.84
CA SER A 45 5.43 9.14 7.63
C SER A 45 6.93 9.23 7.90
N VAL A 46 7.47 8.24 8.61
CA VAL A 46 8.90 8.14 8.87
C VAL A 46 9.56 7.46 7.68
N ARG A 47 10.72 7.99 7.25
CA ARG A 47 11.58 7.32 6.28
C ARG A 47 11.94 5.93 6.82
N PHE A 48 11.92 4.91 5.96
CA PHE A 48 12.33 3.56 6.37
C PHE A 48 13.77 3.59 6.91
N ASP A 49 13.93 3.41 8.21
CA ASP A 49 15.22 3.35 8.88
C ASP A 49 15.67 1.89 8.95
N LYS A 50 16.52 1.52 7.98
CA LYS A 50 17.02 0.16 7.84
C LYS A 50 17.93 -0.26 8.99
N GLU A 51 18.73 0.67 9.52
CA GLU A 51 19.69 0.33 10.57
C GLU A 51 18.97 0.12 11.89
N ARG A 52 18.04 1.01 12.25
CA ARG A 52 17.17 0.82 13.40
C ARG A 52 16.35 -0.46 13.33
N PHE A 53 15.83 -0.81 12.14
CA PHE A 53 15.10 -2.04 11.93
C PHE A 53 15.95 -3.29 12.23
N LYS A 54 17.21 -3.32 11.78
CA LYS A 54 18.14 -4.42 12.08
C LYS A 54 18.47 -4.49 13.57
N GLU A 55 18.70 -3.35 14.21
CA GLU A 55 18.96 -3.29 15.66
C GLU A 55 17.82 -3.92 16.45
N LEU A 56 16.57 -3.56 16.13
CA LEU A 56 15.39 -4.11 16.78
C LEU A 56 15.20 -5.60 16.55
N ILE A 57 15.52 -6.10 15.35
CA ILE A 57 15.52 -7.53 15.06
C ILE A 57 16.57 -8.24 15.92
N ASN A 58 17.79 -7.73 15.95
CA ASN A 58 18.87 -8.33 16.73
C ASN A 58 18.54 -8.34 18.22
N LEU A 59 17.98 -7.23 18.72
CA LEU A 59 17.51 -7.11 20.10
C LEU A 59 16.42 -8.15 20.41
N SER A 60 15.37 -8.22 19.58
CA SER A 60 14.30 -9.21 19.71
C SER A 60 14.85 -10.64 19.77
N PHE A 61 15.77 -11.00 18.88
CA PHE A 61 16.41 -12.31 18.89
C PHE A 61 17.28 -12.56 20.13
N SER A 62 18.10 -11.60 20.53
CA SER A 62 18.96 -11.77 21.72
C SER A 62 18.13 -11.91 23.00
N THR A 63 17.09 -11.09 23.16
CA THR A 63 16.19 -11.13 24.32
C THR A 63 15.37 -12.42 24.33
N PHE A 64 14.97 -12.92 23.15
CA PHE A 64 14.30 -14.21 23.06
C PHE A 64 15.21 -15.38 23.44
N ILE A 65 16.49 -15.36 23.03
CA ILE A 65 17.46 -16.36 23.48
C ILE A 65 17.62 -16.30 24.99
N GLU A 66 17.76 -15.11 25.57
CA GLU A 66 17.87 -14.91 27.02
C GLU A 66 16.68 -15.52 27.76
N LEU A 67 15.45 -15.26 27.28
CA LEU A 67 14.21 -15.85 27.81
C LEU A 67 14.19 -17.38 27.73
N LEU A 68 14.72 -17.97 26.65
CA LEU A 68 14.82 -19.43 26.53
C LEU A 68 15.85 -20.02 27.50
N THR A 69 16.90 -19.27 27.82
CA THR A 69 17.97 -19.72 28.72
C THR A 69 17.54 -19.62 30.18
N PHE A 70 16.74 -18.60 30.52
CA PHE A 70 16.20 -18.34 31.85
C PHE A 70 14.69 -18.09 31.74
N PRO A 71 13.84 -19.13 31.88
CA PRO A 71 12.41 -19.02 31.58
C PRO A 71 11.50 -18.62 32.76
N LEU A 72 12.00 -18.55 34.00
CA LEU A 72 11.17 -18.32 35.19
C LEU A 72 11.07 -16.82 35.55
N ASP A 73 9.86 -16.29 35.70
CA ASP A 73 9.56 -14.93 36.20
C ASP A 73 10.20 -13.76 35.43
N HIS A 74 10.39 -13.90 34.11
CA HIS A 74 10.96 -12.85 33.26
C HIS A 74 9.90 -12.11 32.42
N GLU A 75 8.88 -11.53 33.06
CA GLU A 75 7.88 -10.68 32.40
C GLU A 75 8.52 -9.50 31.66
N GLU A 76 9.62 -8.96 32.19
CA GLU A 76 10.39 -7.87 31.58
C GLU A 76 10.97 -8.24 30.21
N LEU A 77 11.45 -9.49 30.03
CA LEU A 77 11.98 -9.96 28.75
C LEU A 77 10.86 -10.13 27.72
N ILE A 78 9.69 -10.60 28.15
CA ILE A 78 8.49 -10.72 27.30
C ILE A 78 8.03 -9.32 26.86
N GLU A 79 8.00 -8.36 27.78
CA GLU A 79 7.65 -6.97 27.48
C GLU A 79 8.66 -6.33 26.52
N ALA A 80 9.97 -6.54 26.72
CA ALA A 80 11.01 -6.05 25.83
C ALA A 80 10.86 -6.60 24.40
N ILE A 81 10.58 -7.89 24.25
CA ILE A 81 10.29 -8.51 22.94
C ILE A 81 9.04 -7.88 22.32
N SER A 82 7.96 -7.76 23.09
CA SER A 82 6.71 -7.15 22.63
C SER A 82 6.92 -5.73 22.11
N ASN A 83 7.63 -4.90 22.87
CA ASN A 83 7.96 -3.52 22.50
C ASN A 83 8.82 -3.46 21.23
N ALA A 84 9.83 -4.33 21.11
CA ALA A 84 10.63 -4.42 19.90
C ALA A 84 9.77 -4.76 18.67
N HIS A 85 8.85 -5.71 18.78
CA HIS A 85 7.93 -6.05 17.68
C HIS A 85 6.95 -4.92 17.34
N LEU A 86 6.47 -4.17 18.34
CA LEU A 86 5.64 -2.98 18.10
C LEU A 86 6.40 -1.90 17.33
N GLU A 87 7.66 -1.62 17.69
CA GLU A 87 8.51 -0.68 16.97
C GLU A 87 8.80 -1.16 15.53
N ILE A 88 9.13 -2.44 15.34
CA ILE A 88 9.32 -3.06 14.02
C ILE A 88 8.07 -2.84 13.15
N ASN A 89 6.88 -3.07 13.71
CA ASN A 89 5.62 -2.87 13.01
C ASN A 89 5.40 -1.39 12.63
N GLN A 90 5.76 -0.45 13.49
CA GLN A 90 5.70 0.98 13.18
C GLN A 90 6.62 1.35 12.02
N ILE A 91 7.86 0.86 12.01
CA ILE A 91 8.83 1.10 10.93
C ILE A 91 8.31 0.53 9.61
N LEU A 92 7.81 -0.71 9.61
CA LEU A 92 7.23 -1.34 8.42
C LEU A 92 6.01 -0.58 7.90
N ASN A 93 5.13 -0.15 8.80
CA ASN A 93 3.95 0.65 8.42
C ASN A 93 4.34 1.99 7.80
N GLY A 94 5.37 2.67 8.32
CA GLY A 94 5.94 3.88 7.72
C GLY A 94 6.52 3.63 6.32
N GLY A 95 7.10 2.45 6.09
CA GLY A 95 7.70 2.05 4.81
C GLY A 95 6.70 1.76 3.67
N LYS A 96 5.43 1.45 3.98
CA LYS A 96 4.42 1.01 2.98
C LYS A 96 4.23 1.98 1.81
N LYS A 97 4.24 3.30 2.07
CA LYS A 97 4.10 4.32 1.02
C LYS A 97 5.29 4.28 0.06
N MET A 98 6.50 4.09 0.59
CA MET A 98 7.71 3.98 -0.21
C MET A 98 7.64 2.74 -1.10
N GLU A 99 7.28 1.59 -0.54
CA GLU A 99 7.12 0.32 -1.26
C GLU A 99 6.12 0.46 -2.42
N ALA A 100 4.95 1.03 -2.17
CA ALA A 100 3.94 1.26 -3.21
C ALA A 100 4.47 2.15 -4.36
N ILE A 101 5.23 3.21 -4.04
CA ILE A 101 5.85 4.08 -5.06
C ILE A 101 6.87 3.31 -5.90
N TYR A 102 7.70 2.47 -5.28
CA TYR A 102 8.66 1.62 -5.98
C TYR A 102 7.97 0.61 -6.90
N GLU A 103 6.89 -0.03 -6.45
CA GLU A 103 6.12 -0.98 -7.25
C GLU A 103 5.46 -0.33 -8.48
N ILE A 104 4.83 0.84 -8.30
CA ILE A 104 4.28 1.61 -9.43
C ILE A 104 5.38 1.93 -10.45
N ARG A 105 6.57 2.31 -9.98
CA ARG A 105 7.72 2.59 -10.86
C ARG A 105 8.18 1.33 -11.59
N ARG A 106 8.26 0.19 -10.89
CA ARG A 106 8.62 -1.12 -11.48
C ARG A 106 7.68 -1.49 -12.61
N ILE A 107 6.36 -1.46 -12.34
CA ILE A 107 5.31 -1.76 -13.33
C ILE A 107 5.42 -0.83 -14.55
N ARG A 108 5.64 0.47 -14.34
CA ARG A 108 5.81 1.45 -15.44
C ARG A 108 7.03 1.12 -16.30
N ASN A 109 8.15 0.75 -15.68
CA ASN A 109 9.36 0.36 -16.39
C ASN A 109 9.17 -0.92 -17.20
N ASP A 110 8.52 -1.93 -16.60
CA ASP A 110 8.22 -3.19 -17.27
C ASP A 110 7.29 -2.99 -18.48
N HIS A 111 6.28 -2.13 -18.34
CA HIS A 111 5.38 -1.77 -19.44
C HIS A 111 6.15 -1.12 -20.60
N THR A 112 7.07 -0.21 -20.27
CA THR A 112 7.91 0.48 -21.26
C THR A 112 8.84 -0.50 -21.97
N ARG A 113 9.47 -1.40 -21.20
CA ARG A 113 10.33 -2.47 -21.74
C ARG A 113 9.55 -3.39 -22.69
N ASN A 114 8.33 -3.78 -22.32
CA ASN A 114 7.51 -4.65 -23.16
C ASN A 114 7.06 -3.95 -24.45
N LYS A 115 6.68 -2.67 -24.37
CA LYS A 115 6.38 -1.85 -25.57
C LYS A 115 7.56 -1.78 -26.53
N ASN A 116 8.76 -1.51 -26.01
CA ASN A 116 9.97 -1.44 -26.82
C ASN A 116 10.30 -2.79 -27.46
N ARG A 117 10.11 -3.89 -26.72
CA ARG A 117 10.28 -5.25 -27.25
C ARG A 117 9.35 -5.52 -28.44
N ILE A 118 8.05 -5.23 -28.30
CA ILE A 118 7.06 -5.42 -29.37
C ILE A 118 7.39 -4.55 -30.59
N ALA A 119 7.77 -3.29 -30.37
CA ALA A 119 8.15 -2.39 -31.46
C ALA A 119 9.36 -2.92 -32.24
N GLU A 120 10.35 -3.46 -31.54
CA GLU A 120 11.54 -4.03 -32.17
C GLU A 120 11.27 -5.34 -32.91
N GLU A 121 10.45 -6.23 -32.33
CA GLU A 121 9.97 -7.44 -33.02
C GLU A 121 9.19 -7.10 -34.30
N THR A 122 8.34 -6.05 -34.25
CA THR A 122 7.58 -5.59 -35.41
C THR A 122 8.52 -5.04 -36.50
N ARG A 123 9.51 -4.21 -36.12
CA ARG A 123 10.52 -3.69 -37.06
C ARG A 123 11.31 -4.81 -37.73
N ARG A 124 11.72 -5.83 -36.98
CA ARG A 124 12.41 -7.00 -37.53
C ARG A 124 11.54 -7.73 -38.55
N LYS A 125 10.30 -8.05 -38.20
CA LYS A 125 9.36 -8.72 -39.11
C LYS A 125 9.09 -7.94 -40.40
N VAL A 126 8.96 -6.61 -40.31
CA VAL A 126 8.80 -5.75 -41.50
C VAL A 126 10.07 -5.76 -42.35
N ARG A 127 11.26 -5.73 -41.75
CA ARG A 127 12.54 -5.79 -42.46
C ARG A 127 12.77 -7.12 -43.16
N ASP A 128 12.33 -8.21 -42.54
CA ASP A 128 12.47 -9.57 -43.06
C ASP A 128 11.39 -9.91 -44.11
N PHE A 129 10.35 -9.06 -44.23
CA PHE A 129 9.33 -9.17 -45.26
C PHE A 129 9.91 -8.73 -46.62
N LYS A 130 10.48 -9.69 -47.36
CA LYS A 130 10.85 -9.50 -48.77
C LYS A 130 9.59 -9.57 -49.64
N ILE A 131 9.39 -8.53 -50.45
CA ILE A 131 8.43 -8.49 -51.57
C ILE A 131 9.03 -9.24 -52.77
#